data_AF-A0A0K8UIB6-F1
#
_entry.id   AF-A0A0K8UIB6-F1
#
_cell.length_a   1.000
_cell.length_b   1.000
_cell.length_c   1.000
_cell.angle_alpha   90.00
_cell.angle_beta   90.00
_cell.angle_gamma   90.00
#
_symmetry.space_group_name_H-M   'P 1'
#
loop_
_entity.id
_entity.type
_entity.pdbx_description
1 polymer ?
#
loop_
_entity_poly.entity_id
_entity_poly.type
_entity_poly.pdbx_seq_one_letter_code
_entity_poly.pdbx_strand_id
1 'polypeptide(L)'
;KAPDESSLHLSKALKQVVDMSGPLLDRPLKLEPYLSQNFMGFFVAEDDANYMKRLSLQYVKEVSNSIISDTYEQLDAIVACFPWCGGVSSGTRCIPRSSRSISLEPHVKSLHLTLAYQFPQNQFNSLKTLVESLNATSASNWELRLYSRDPRLTTKQV
;
A
#
# COMPACT_ATOMS: atom_id res chain seq x y z
N LYS A 1 5.62 -6.77 5.26
CA LYS A 1 6.27 -8.01 4.74
C LYS A 1 5.38 -9.19 5.08
N ALA A 2 5.23 -10.15 4.18
CA ALA A 2 4.39 -11.33 4.37
C ALA A 2 5.09 -12.56 3.75
N PRO A 3 4.81 -13.78 4.26
CA PRO A 3 5.30 -15.02 3.63
C PRO A 3 4.55 -15.31 2.32
N ASP A 4 5.16 -16.09 1.43
CA ASP A 4 4.60 -16.39 0.10
C ASP A 4 3.26 -17.13 0.17
N GLU A 5 3.06 -17.98 1.18
CA GLU A 5 1.80 -18.68 1.44
C GLU A 5 0.61 -17.71 1.66
N SER A 6 0.90 -16.48 2.09
CA SER A 6 -0.13 -15.46 2.29
C SER A 6 -0.47 -14.69 1.00
N SER A 7 0.27 -14.89 -0.10
CA SER A 7 0.08 -14.15 -1.36
C SER A 7 -1.34 -14.22 -1.91
N LEU A 8 -1.95 -15.43 -1.92
CA LEU A 8 -3.32 -15.63 -2.36
C LEU A 8 -4.32 -14.90 -1.46
N HIS A 9 -4.09 -14.90 -0.16
CA HIS A 9 -4.96 -14.20 0.78
C HIS A 9 -4.86 -12.68 0.60
N LEU A 10 -3.64 -12.15 0.45
CA LEU A 10 -3.39 -10.73 0.20
C LEU A 10 -4.03 -10.26 -1.12
N SER A 11 -3.96 -11.07 -2.18
CA SER A 11 -4.60 -10.74 -3.45
C SER A 11 -6.13 -10.75 -3.38
N LYS A 12 -6.72 -11.69 -2.61
CA LYS A 12 -8.17 -11.70 -2.34
C LYS A 12 -8.61 -10.47 -1.55
N ALA A 13 -7.89 -10.12 -0.48
CA ALA A 13 -8.19 -8.93 0.32
C ALA A 13 -8.10 -7.65 -0.53
N LEU A 14 -7.09 -7.56 -1.40
CA LEU A 14 -6.95 -6.44 -2.33
C LEU A 14 -8.14 -6.34 -3.29
N LYS A 15 -8.52 -7.47 -3.90
CA LYS A 15 -9.68 -7.54 -4.80
C LYS A 15 -10.96 -7.08 -4.09
N GLN A 16 -11.21 -7.58 -2.88
CA GLN A 16 -12.38 -7.22 -2.09
C GLN A 16 -12.41 -5.72 -1.77
N VAL A 17 -11.27 -5.13 -1.41
CA VAL A 17 -11.18 -3.69 -1.13
C VAL A 17 -11.44 -2.87 -2.39
N VAL A 18 -10.91 -3.27 -3.56
CA VAL A 18 -11.20 -2.60 -4.83
C VAL A 18 -12.69 -2.69 -5.17
N ASP A 19 -13.28 -3.88 -5.06
CA ASP A 19 -14.70 -4.12 -5.36
C ASP A 19 -15.63 -3.30 -4.44
N MET A 20 -15.23 -3.06 -3.18
CA MET A 20 -15.96 -2.21 -2.22
C MET A 20 -15.76 -0.71 -2.43
N SER A 21 -14.65 -0.29 -3.06
CA SER A 21 -14.26 1.13 -3.15
C SER A 21 -14.95 1.90 -4.28
N GLY A 22 -15.81 1.23 -5.06
CA GLY A 22 -16.63 1.82 -6.12
C GLY A 22 -15.84 2.29 -7.35
N PRO A 23 -16.53 2.80 -8.40
CA PRO A 23 -15.96 3.08 -9.72
C PRO A 23 -15.12 4.36 -9.80
N LEU A 24 -14.74 4.98 -8.67
CA LEU A 24 -14.18 6.33 -8.66
C LEU A 24 -12.87 6.47 -9.46
N LEU A 25 -12.17 5.36 -9.70
CA LEU A 25 -10.91 5.32 -10.42
C LEU A 25 -10.97 4.67 -11.81
N ASP A 26 -12.15 4.46 -12.39
CA ASP A 26 -12.26 4.07 -13.82
C ASP A 26 -11.85 5.20 -14.79
N ARG A 27 -11.40 6.33 -14.24
CA ARG A 27 -10.87 7.48 -14.98
C ARG A 27 -9.37 7.68 -14.71
N PRO A 28 -8.64 8.35 -15.63
CA PRO A 28 -7.27 8.75 -15.39
C PRO A 28 -7.11 9.59 -14.11
N LEU A 29 -5.97 9.43 -13.44
CA LEU A 29 -5.61 10.25 -12.28
C LEU A 29 -5.36 11.69 -12.74
N LYS A 30 -6.01 12.65 -12.07
CA LYS A 30 -5.75 14.06 -12.33
C LYS A 30 -4.39 14.44 -11.76
N LEU A 31 -3.57 15.07 -12.59
CA LEU A 31 -2.24 15.54 -12.24
C LEU A 31 -2.19 17.07 -12.20
N GLU A 32 -1.53 17.62 -11.19
CA GLU A 32 -1.40 19.06 -10.96
C GLU A 32 0.09 19.46 -10.98
N PRO A 33 0.49 20.41 -11.84
CA PRO A 33 1.88 20.82 -11.94
C PRO A 33 2.34 21.54 -10.67
N TYR A 34 3.55 21.22 -10.24
CA TYR A 34 4.22 21.92 -9.16
C TYR A 34 5.64 22.28 -9.58
N LEU A 35 5.95 23.57 -9.48
CA LEU A 35 7.23 24.14 -9.89
C LEU A 35 7.83 24.90 -8.72
N SER A 36 9.07 24.56 -8.37
CA SER A 36 9.88 25.24 -7.37
C SER A 36 11.32 25.33 -7.85
N GLN A 37 12.15 26.10 -7.14
CA GLN A 37 13.56 26.31 -7.54
C GLN A 37 14.39 25.02 -7.60
N ASN A 38 14.00 23.97 -6.87
CA ASN A 38 14.79 22.73 -6.74
C ASN A 38 14.00 21.46 -7.06
N PHE A 39 12.73 21.60 -7.44
CA PHE A 39 11.86 20.48 -7.77
C PHE A 39 10.81 20.93 -8.79
N MET A 40 10.62 20.13 -9.83
CA MET A 40 9.51 20.25 -10.77
C MET A 40 8.87 18.88 -10.96
N GLY A 41 7.55 18.85 -10.95
CA GLY A 41 6.83 17.59 -11.06
C GLY A 41 5.33 17.77 -11.19
N PHE A 42 4.65 16.64 -11.22
CA PHE A 42 3.20 16.57 -11.15
C PHE A 42 2.79 15.89 -9.86
N PHE A 43 1.92 16.51 -9.08
CA PHE A 43 1.26 15.86 -7.96
C PHE A 43 -0.05 15.23 -8.43
N VAL A 44 -0.44 14.12 -7.81
CA VAL A 44 -1.82 13.66 -7.96
C VAL A 44 -2.73 14.65 -7.25
N ALA A 45 -3.81 15.06 -7.91
CA ALA A 45 -4.79 15.99 -7.37
C ALA A 45 -5.35 15.48 -6.03
N GLU A 46 -5.70 16.40 -5.14
CA GLU A 46 -6.06 16.10 -3.77
C GLU A 46 -7.17 15.05 -3.64
N ASP A 47 -8.22 15.13 -4.45
CA ASP A 47 -9.34 14.17 -4.42
C ASP A 47 -8.89 12.74 -4.75
N ASP A 48 -8.07 12.58 -5.79
CA ASP A 48 -7.57 11.29 -6.25
C ASP A 48 -6.51 10.74 -5.26
N ALA A 49 -5.67 11.60 -4.71
CA ALA A 49 -4.71 11.26 -3.67
C ALA A 49 -5.42 10.80 -2.38
N ASN A 50 -6.48 11.50 -1.96
CA ASN A 50 -7.29 11.14 -0.81
C ASN A 50 -8.02 9.82 -1.03
N TYR A 51 -8.49 9.55 -2.25
CA TYR A 51 -9.05 8.25 -2.60
C TYR A 51 -8.02 7.13 -2.43
N MET A 52 -6.83 7.26 -3.04
CA MET A 52 -5.78 6.24 -2.93
C MET A 52 -5.31 6.01 -1.48
N LYS A 53 -5.30 7.08 -0.67
CA LYS A 53 -5.03 6.99 0.77
C LYS A 53 -6.09 6.16 1.49
N ARG A 54 -7.39 6.40 1.22
CA ARG A 54 -8.48 5.60 1.79
C ARG A 54 -8.39 4.13 1.36
N LEU A 55 -8.11 3.86 0.09
CA LEU A 55 -7.90 2.51 -0.44
C LEU A 55 -6.77 1.78 0.30
N SER A 56 -5.63 2.46 0.49
CA SER A 56 -4.48 1.92 1.22
C SER A 56 -4.82 1.62 2.68
N LEU A 57 -5.56 2.51 3.35
CA LEU A 57 -6.02 2.30 4.73
C LEU A 57 -7.00 1.13 4.85
N GLN A 58 -7.94 1.02 3.92
CA GLN A 58 -8.90 -0.08 3.88
C GLN A 58 -8.21 -1.43 3.64
N TYR A 59 -7.22 -1.48 2.75
CA TYR A 59 -6.44 -2.68 2.52
C TYR A 59 -5.69 -3.16 3.78
N VAL A 60 -5.03 -2.25 4.48
CA VAL A 60 -4.37 -2.58 5.75
C VAL A 60 -5.38 -3.08 6.79
N LYS A 61 -6.54 -2.42 6.88
CA LYS A 61 -7.61 -2.83 7.80
C LYS A 61 -8.15 -4.23 7.48
N GLU A 62 -8.43 -4.51 6.20
CA GLU A 62 -8.98 -5.79 5.76
C GLU A 62 -8.02 -6.94 6.07
N VAL A 63 -6.75 -6.80 5.71
CA VAL A 63 -5.72 -7.82 5.99
C VAL A 63 -5.54 -8.00 7.50
N SER A 64 -5.53 -6.92 8.27
CA SER A 64 -5.39 -7.01 9.74
C SER A 64 -6.57 -7.75 10.38
N ASN A 65 -7.79 -7.46 9.94
CA ASN A 65 -8.99 -8.12 10.44
C ASN A 65 -8.99 -9.62 10.13
N SER A 66 -8.58 -10.02 8.92
CA SER A 66 -8.52 -11.43 8.56
C SER A 66 -7.48 -12.19 9.38
N ILE A 67 -6.32 -11.58 9.67
CA ILE A 67 -5.30 -12.21 10.52
C ILE A 67 -5.82 -12.44 11.94
N ILE A 68 -6.56 -11.45 12.49
CA ILE A 68 -7.17 -11.57 13.82
C ILE A 68 -8.21 -12.69 13.83
N SER A 69 -9.07 -12.77 12.80
CA SER A 69 -10.08 -13.81 12.66
C SER A 69 -9.46 -15.22 12.62
N ASP A 70 -8.46 -15.44 11.75
CA ASP A 70 -7.73 -16.71 11.64
C ASP A 70 -7.13 -17.15 12.98
N THR A 71 -6.63 -16.19 13.77
CA THR A 71 -6.00 -16.47 15.07
C THR A 71 -7.04 -16.94 16.10
N TYR A 72 -8.23 -16.33 16.10
CA TYR A 72 -9.31 -16.70 17.00
C TYR A 72 -9.88 -18.08 16.67
N GLU A 73 -10.15 -18.36 15.39
CA GLU A 73 -10.62 -19.70 14.96
C GLU A 73 -9.59 -20.79 15.28
N GLN A 74 -8.30 -20.50 15.14
CA GLN A 74 -7.25 -21.44 15.51
C GLN A 74 -7.20 -21.70 17.02
N LEU A 75 -7.39 -20.67 17.85
CA LEU A 75 -7.49 -20.83 19.31
C LEU A 75 -8.73 -21.66 19.68
N ASP A 76 -9.89 -21.35 19.10
CA ASP A 76 -11.14 -22.07 19.36
C ASP A 76 -11.04 -23.54 18.95
N ALA A 77 -10.44 -23.83 17.79
CA ALA A 77 -10.20 -25.20 17.35
C ALA A 77 -9.27 -25.97 18.30
N ILE A 78 -8.22 -25.32 18.82
CA ILE A 78 -7.32 -25.93 19.81
C ILE A 78 -8.07 -26.23 21.12
N VAL A 79 -8.88 -25.29 21.60
CA VAL A 79 -9.70 -25.46 22.82
C VAL A 79 -10.72 -26.57 22.63
N ALA A 80 -11.35 -26.66 21.46
CA ALA A 80 -12.35 -27.69 21.13
C ALA A 80 -11.74 -29.09 20.98
N CYS A 81 -10.56 -29.20 20.34
CA CYS A 81 -9.90 -30.50 20.12
C CYS A 81 -9.13 -31.01 21.34
N PHE A 82 -8.75 -30.14 22.27
CA PHE A 82 -8.00 -30.52 23.48
C PHE A 82 -8.59 -29.88 24.75
N PRO A 83 -9.78 -30.32 25.20
CA PRO A 83 -10.51 -29.68 26.31
C PRO A 83 -9.75 -29.69 27.66
N TRP A 84 -8.83 -30.65 27.84
CA TRP A 84 -8.02 -30.78 29.06
C TRP A 84 -6.88 -29.76 29.17
N CYS A 85 -6.58 -29.01 28.11
CA CYS A 85 -5.58 -27.94 28.13
C CYS A 85 -6.16 -26.58 28.57
N GLY A 86 -7.47 -26.51 28.89
CA GLY A 86 -8.18 -25.29 29.29
C GLY A 86 -7.88 -24.76 30.70
N GLY A 87 -6.66 -24.94 31.20
CA GLY A 87 -6.18 -24.38 32.46
C GLY A 87 -4.92 -23.55 32.22
N VAL A 88 -5.08 -22.24 32.10
CA VAL A 88 -3.95 -21.29 31.96
C VAL A 88 -3.23 -21.19 33.30
N SER A 89 -2.29 -22.09 33.55
CA SER A 89 -1.22 -21.84 34.52
C SER A 89 -0.14 -21.01 33.82
N SER A 90 -0.04 -19.75 34.22
CA SER A 90 0.98 -18.79 33.86
C SER A 90 2.37 -19.44 33.74
N GLY A 91 2.98 -19.40 32.54
CA GLY A 91 4.43 -19.64 32.44
C GLY A 91 4.97 -20.12 31.10
N THR A 92 4.18 -20.82 30.28
CA THR A 92 4.73 -21.40 29.03
C THR A 92 3.79 -21.10 27.87
N ARG A 93 3.98 -19.91 27.27
CA ARG A 93 3.39 -19.58 25.98
C ARG A 93 4.01 -20.49 24.92
N CYS A 94 3.39 -21.63 24.65
CA CYS A 94 3.54 -22.31 23.38
C CYS A 94 2.91 -21.40 22.32
N ILE A 95 3.61 -20.35 21.89
CA ILE A 95 3.17 -19.56 20.75
C ILE A 95 3.14 -20.54 19.58
N PRO A 96 1.97 -20.85 18.99
CA PRO A 96 1.93 -21.64 17.77
C PRO A 96 2.86 -20.98 16.77
N ARG A 97 3.70 -21.78 16.08
CA ARG A 97 4.72 -21.35 15.11
C ARG A 97 4.20 -20.54 13.90
N SER A 98 2.97 -20.04 13.97
CA SER A 98 2.32 -19.17 13.00
C SER A 98 2.11 -17.76 13.57
N SER A 99 3.12 -17.15 14.19
CA SER A 99 3.21 -15.69 14.16
C SER A 99 3.52 -15.28 12.72
N ARG A 100 2.50 -15.41 11.85
CA ARG A 100 2.34 -14.78 10.54
C ARG A 100 2.33 -13.28 10.79
N SER A 101 3.47 -12.68 11.15
CA SER A 101 3.57 -11.25 11.41
C SER A 101 3.59 -10.50 10.07
N ILE A 102 2.46 -10.56 9.37
CA ILE A 102 2.19 -9.68 8.24
C ILE A 102 2.09 -8.27 8.80
N SER A 103 3.16 -7.51 8.65
CA SER A 103 3.18 -6.09 8.97
C SER A 103 2.96 -5.32 7.66
N LEU A 104 1.89 -4.52 7.63
CA LEU A 104 1.57 -3.62 6.54
C LEU A 104 1.53 -2.19 7.08
N GLU A 105 2.09 -1.27 6.31
CA GLU A 105 2.00 0.16 6.57
C GLU A 105 1.29 0.81 5.37
N PRO A 106 0.23 1.60 5.60
CA PRO A 106 -0.44 2.29 4.51
C PRO A 106 0.46 3.39 3.96
N HIS A 107 0.57 3.48 2.63
CA HIS A 107 1.25 4.61 2.01
C HIS A 107 0.33 5.83 2.02
N VAL A 108 0.70 6.85 2.79
CA VAL A 108 -0.12 8.06 2.97
C VAL A 108 0.62 9.34 2.58
N LYS A 109 1.80 9.22 1.96
CA LYS A 109 2.54 10.36 1.43
C LYS A 109 1.88 10.86 0.14
N SER A 110 2.17 12.11 -0.23
CA SER A 110 1.74 12.65 -1.51
C SER A 110 2.39 11.90 -2.67
N LEU A 111 1.55 11.45 -3.59
CA LEU A 111 1.99 10.80 -4.82
C LEU A 111 2.34 11.88 -5.84
N HIS A 112 3.54 11.76 -6.41
CA HIS A 112 4.04 12.72 -7.38
C HIS A 112 4.95 12.03 -8.40
N LEU A 113 4.99 12.61 -9.60
CA LEU A 113 5.95 12.33 -10.64
C LEU A 113 7.02 13.41 -10.60
N THR A 114 8.25 13.01 -10.31
CA THR A 114 9.41 13.92 -10.33
C THR A 114 9.93 14.04 -11.76
N LEU A 115 9.93 15.24 -12.32
CA LEU A 115 10.50 15.52 -13.64
C LEU A 115 11.91 16.08 -13.53
N ALA A 116 12.14 16.96 -12.55
CA ALA A 116 13.45 17.50 -12.24
C ALA A 116 13.60 17.69 -10.73
N TYR A 117 14.75 17.32 -10.18
CA TYR A 117 15.08 17.46 -8.77
C TYR A 117 16.54 17.87 -8.60
N GLN A 118 16.80 18.81 -7.69
CA GLN A 118 18.16 19.30 -7.38
C GLN A 118 18.93 19.80 -8.61
N PHE A 119 18.28 20.61 -9.45
CA PHE A 119 18.90 21.18 -10.67
C PHE A 119 19.48 22.59 -10.43
N PRO A 120 20.48 23.01 -11.23
CA PRO A 120 21.01 24.37 -11.17
C PRO A 120 19.97 25.45 -11.50
N GLN A 121 19.95 26.57 -10.76
CA GLN A 121 18.95 27.63 -10.93
C GLN A 121 18.97 28.29 -12.32
N ASN A 122 20.12 28.32 -13.00
CA ASN A 122 20.22 28.83 -14.36
C ASN A 122 19.44 27.98 -15.39
N GLN A 123 19.10 26.73 -15.06
CA GLN A 123 18.29 25.86 -15.91
C GLN A 123 16.78 26.00 -15.65
N PHE A 124 16.37 26.77 -14.62
CA PHE A 124 14.98 26.84 -14.18
C PHE A 124 14.03 27.22 -15.31
N ASN A 125 14.34 28.27 -16.07
CA ASN A 125 13.44 28.74 -17.14
C ASN A 125 13.30 27.70 -18.26
N SER A 126 14.41 27.08 -18.67
CA SER A 126 14.41 26.03 -19.69
C SER A 126 13.58 24.82 -19.25
N LEU A 127 13.78 24.36 -18.02
CA LEU A 127 13.01 23.25 -17.45
C LEU A 127 11.53 23.60 -17.29
N LYS A 128 11.21 24.82 -16.83
CA LYS A 128 9.84 25.30 -16.71
C LYS A 128 9.11 25.24 -18.05
N THR A 129 9.71 25.76 -19.12
CA THR A 129 9.11 25.70 -20.46
C THR A 129 8.86 24.28 -20.92
N LEU A 130 9.78 23.34 -20.65
CA LEU A 130 9.58 21.93 -20.97
C LEU A 130 8.40 21.34 -20.18
N VAL A 131 8.32 21.58 -18.87
CA VAL A 131 7.24 21.05 -18.03
C VAL A 131 5.88 21.63 -18.44
N GLU A 132 5.81 22.93 -18.73
CA GLU A 132 4.58 23.59 -19.19
C GLU A 132 4.11 23.11 -20.57
N SER A 133 5.02 22.60 -21.40
CA SER A 133 4.67 21.98 -22.69
C SER A 133 4.08 20.57 -22.55
N LEU A 134 4.22 19.92 -21.39
CA LEU A 134 3.70 18.58 -21.17
C LEU A 134 2.19 18.61 -20.92
N ASN A 135 1.46 17.74 -21.61
CA ASN A 135 0.04 17.58 -21.39
C ASN A 135 -0.23 16.63 -20.20
N ALA A 136 -0.46 17.19 -19.02
CA ALA A 136 -0.83 16.47 -17.80
C ALA A 136 -2.23 15.81 -17.84
N THR A 137 -3.06 16.14 -18.84
CA THR A 137 -4.39 15.54 -19.04
C THR A 137 -4.37 14.32 -19.97
N SER A 138 -3.20 13.98 -20.52
CA SER A 138 -3.05 12.79 -21.36
C SER A 138 -3.46 11.55 -20.59
N ALA A 139 -4.28 10.69 -21.21
CA ALA A 139 -4.82 9.49 -20.57
C ALA A 139 -3.68 8.64 -20.00
N SER A 140 -3.61 8.58 -18.67
CA SER A 140 -2.69 7.75 -17.93
C SER A 140 -3.48 6.60 -17.35
N ASN A 141 -3.24 5.41 -17.89
CA ASN A 141 -3.73 4.18 -17.27
C ASN A 141 -2.92 3.96 -15.99
N TRP A 142 -3.63 3.77 -14.89
CA TRP A 142 -3.03 3.39 -13.62
C TRP A 142 -3.53 1.99 -13.26
N GLU A 143 -2.75 1.28 -12.45
CA GLU A 143 -3.08 -0.08 -12.05
C GLU A 143 -2.57 -0.36 -10.64
N LEU A 144 -3.30 -1.21 -9.93
CA LEU A 144 -2.91 -1.67 -8.61
C LEU A 144 -2.22 -3.02 -8.74
N ARG A 145 -0.97 -3.10 -8.28
CA ARG A 145 -0.14 -4.31 -8.40
C ARG A 145 0.40 -4.74 -7.05
N LEU A 146 0.35 -6.04 -6.79
CA LEU A 146 1.08 -6.68 -5.71
C LEU A 146 2.40 -7.19 -6.26
N TYR A 147 3.50 -6.76 -5.64
CA TYR A 147 4.84 -7.21 -5.99
C TYR A 147 5.38 -8.13 -4.91
N SER A 148 5.88 -9.30 -5.30
CA SER A 148 6.85 -10.02 -4.46
C SER A 148 8.19 -9.30 -4.58
N ARG A 149 8.92 -9.22 -3.46
CA ARG A 149 10.18 -8.46 -3.40
C ARG A 149 11.33 -9.40 -3.09
N ASP A 150 12.37 -9.32 -3.92
CA ASP A 150 13.62 -10.05 -3.67
C ASP A 150 14.23 -9.61 -2.33
N PRO A 151 14.49 -10.55 -1.39
CA PRO A 151 15.07 -10.25 -0.10
C PRO A 151 16.39 -9.47 -0.18
N ARG A 152 17.16 -9.63 -1.26
CA ARG A 152 18.43 -8.92 -1.50
C ARG A 152 18.25 -7.42 -1.77
N LEU A 153 17.05 -6.98 -2.11
CA LEU A 153 16.70 -5.59 -2.41
C LEU A 153 16.02 -4.87 -1.24
N THR A 154 16.08 -5.43 -0.03
CA THR A 154 15.34 -4.94 1.16
C THR A 154 15.63 -3.49 1.56
N THR A 155 16.76 -2.92 1.15
CA THR A 155 17.17 -1.55 1.52
C THR A 155 16.72 -0.46 0.54
N LYS A 156 16.24 -0.82 -0.67
CA LYS A 156 15.85 0.18 -1.70
C LYS A 156 14.35 0.42 -1.72
N GLN A 157 13.85 1.58 -1.33
CA GLN A 157 12.42 1.88 -1.49
C GLN A 157 12.08 1.88 -3.00
N VAL A 158 10.89 1.35 -3.34
CA VAL A 158 10.31 1.44 -4.69
C VAL A 158 9.50 2.72 -4.74
#